data_AF-A0A4Y7NBU3-F1
#
_entry.id   AF-A0A4Y7NBU3-F1
#
_cell.length_a   1.000
_cell.length_b   1.000
_cell.length_c   1.000
_cell.angle_alpha   90.00
_cell.angle_beta   90.00
_cell.angle_gamma   90.00
#
_symmetry.space_group_name_H-M   'P 1'
#
loop_
_entity.id
_entity.type
_entity.pdbx_description
1 polymer ?
#
loop_
_entity_poly.entity_id
_entity_poly.type
_entity_poly.pdbx_seq_one_letter_code
_entity_poly.pdbx_strand_id
1 'polypeptide(L)'
;MIMRLFELKEQQRLSTATSFMKKIEDFKEVSRRSDEEECLRKKQELEERLVPKRESQVDVERTIQRLQDEARQRFQQKEDQIDQKLKEIKSIQEKELQEDLKKKTLELHVAEAKRRKGMSSSKLESLLKLLNESVTACKERDAFLQTVQMKLDRVTALKAQFQVVVNNVNHEDPLNSAIRSENIVKQAEDLVEVIRDDIAKNNAIVQEKNASSKHQQPQPALPSSGVMPVTSSVVKQEHRNDQHGRLEKKTHDSKEGHEDLDFVRREDLVVYSQLQAELRQYEANTAAFSGDLSLKTLRFELQKAVLHPVNEISDQSGQHLQDKLDRLRSLLQGNAVHVGSRMVRATEHPGGLEYCTNLLARRLVAQGEDQVNVNPKAAFPIAAIITELWLEFPVFGRLVLAHFYRQCPYLVPYYLPQQEGQSNEDYYKSLGYRYSGGKVEQQPTYLKRMSGVVRLYAAVLISLPRRNQRHPHGLEHAWRYLAALLNLSPRNDITAAILVEFLTVAGSAMSKEYGRQFQKMLHLICTEYFTMIRNVTPKGSGGGPVTRLEEFLHESIIKGGISPPAGQLSPRFW
;
A
#
# COMPACT_ATOMS: atom_id res chain seq x y z
N MET A 1 22.75 31.49 10.73
CA MET A 1 21.42 31.13 11.28
C MET A 1 21.09 29.65 11.06
N ILE A 2 21.23 29.11 9.83
CA ILE A 2 20.90 27.71 9.50
C ILE A 2 21.77 26.68 10.27
N MET A 3 23.09 26.87 10.37
CA MET A 3 23.96 25.98 11.17
C MET A 3 23.50 25.85 12.64
N ARG A 4 23.20 26.96 13.32
CA ARG A 4 22.68 26.94 14.70
C ARG A 4 21.35 26.18 14.86
N LEU A 5 20.51 26.14 13.83
CA LEU A 5 19.27 25.34 13.84
C LEU A 5 19.53 23.85 13.60
N PHE A 6 20.61 23.51 12.90
CA PHE A 6 21.09 22.14 12.75
C PHE A 6 21.70 21.64 14.06
N GLU A 7 22.64 22.42 14.63
CA GLU A 7 23.28 22.16 15.93
C GLU A 7 22.25 22.00 17.06
N LEU A 8 21.19 22.83 17.12
CA LEU A 8 20.13 22.67 18.13
C LEU A 8 19.32 21.38 17.95
N LYS A 9 19.00 20.98 16.71
CA LYS A 9 18.29 19.71 16.44
C LYS A 9 19.16 18.49 16.72
N GLU A 10 20.45 18.61 16.45
CA GLU A 10 21.45 17.58 16.71
C GLU A 10 21.70 17.43 18.22
N GLN A 11 21.81 18.54 18.96
CA GLN A 11 21.84 18.55 20.42
C GLN A 11 20.55 18.03 21.05
N GLN A 12 19.36 18.31 20.49
CA GLN A 12 18.10 17.71 20.98
C GLN A 12 18.01 16.20 20.72
N ARG A 13 18.48 15.73 19.56
CA ARG A 13 18.62 14.29 19.26
C ARG A 13 19.60 13.61 20.21
N LEU A 14 20.80 14.18 20.38
CA LEU A 14 21.81 13.71 21.32
C LEU A 14 21.28 13.71 22.76
N SER A 15 20.65 14.79 23.23
CA SER A 15 20.07 14.88 24.58
C SER A 15 19.02 13.80 24.85
N THR A 16 18.14 13.54 23.87
CA THR A 16 17.10 12.51 23.98
C THR A 16 17.70 11.10 23.92
N ALA A 17 18.69 10.87 23.05
CA ALA A 17 19.44 9.63 22.98
C ALA A 17 20.23 9.36 24.27
N THR A 18 20.89 10.36 24.86
CA THR A 18 21.63 10.23 26.14
C THR A 18 20.70 9.98 27.32
N SER A 19 19.54 10.65 27.37
CA SER A 19 18.48 10.39 28.36
C SER A 19 17.94 8.95 28.27
N PHE A 20 17.80 8.43 27.06
CA PHE A 20 17.36 7.05 26.80
C PHE A 20 18.46 6.01 27.07
N MET A 21 19.71 6.29 26.68
CA MET A 21 20.89 5.45 26.96
C MET A 21 21.11 5.32 28.47
N LYS A 22 20.98 6.42 29.23
CA LYS A 22 21.07 6.38 30.70
C LYS A 22 20.03 5.42 31.30
N LYS A 23 18.76 5.49 30.86
CA LYS A 23 17.72 4.55 31.30
C LYS A 23 18.01 3.08 30.92
N ILE A 24 18.72 2.83 29.84
CA ILE A 24 19.16 1.48 29.44
C ILE A 24 20.37 1.00 30.26
N GLU A 25 21.21 1.91 30.73
CA GLU A 25 22.32 1.62 31.64
C GLU A 25 21.82 1.35 33.06
N ASP A 26 20.94 2.22 33.56
CA ASP A 26 20.16 2.01 34.78
C ASP A 26 19.42 0.66 34.74
N PHE A 27 18.82 0.29 33.59
CA PHE A 27 18.16 -1.00 33.39
C PHE A 27 19.09 -2.22 33.54
N LYS A 28 20.32 -2.16 33.01
CA LYS A 28 21.31 -3.25 33.17
C LYS A 28 21.69 -3.45 34.63
N GLU A 29 21.77 -2.37 35.41
CA GLU A 29 22.15 -2.44 36.82
C GLU A 29 20.97 -2.86 37.72
N VAL A 30 19.75 -2.41 37.41
CA VAL A 30 18.51 -2.87 38.07
C VAL A 30 18.26 -4.35 37.83
N SER A 31 18.44 -4.86 36.61
CA SER A 31 18.30 -6.30 36.32
C SER A 31 19.23 -7.15 37.20
N ARG A 32 20.48 -6.70 37.38
CA ARG A 32 21.47 -7.42 38.21
C ARG A 32 21.09 -7.49 39.69
N ARG A 33 20.45 -6.45 40.22
CA ARG A 33 19.96 -6.43 41.61
C ARG A 33 18.65 -7.21 41.76
N SER A 34 17.78 -7.17 40.75
CA SER A 34 16.51 -7.92 40.73
C SER A 34 16.73 -9.43 40.81
N ASP A 35 17.73 -9.97 40.12
CA ASP A 35 18.06 -11.41 40.17
C ASP A 35 18.54 -11.85 41.57
N GLU A 36 19.32 -11.01 42.25
CA GLU A 36 19.78 -11.22 43.64
C GLU A 36 18.62 -11.10 44.65
N GLU A 37 17.73 -10.11 44.48
CA GLU A 37 16.54 -9.89 45.32
C GLU A 37 15.46 -10.97 45.13
N GLU A 38 15.23 -11.48 43.91
CA GLU A 38 14.26 -12.54 43.65
C GLU A 38 14.69 -13.88 44.28
N CYS A 39 16.01 -14.15 44.28
CA CYS A 39 16.58 -15.31 44.98
C CYS A 39 16.37 -15.22 46.50
N LEU A 40 16.48 -14.01 47.08
CA LEU A 40 16.26 -13.79 48.51
C LEU A 40 14.76 -13.84 48.87
N ARG A 41 13.88 -13.27 48.04
CA ARG A 41 12.42 -13.34 48.22
C ARG A 41 11.89 -14.77 48.18
N LYS A 42 12.30 -15.59 47.21
CA LYS A 42 11.85 -17.00 47.14
C LYS A 42 12.27 -17.82 48.36
N LYS A 43 13.39 -17.47 49.01
CA LYS A 43 13.79 -18.07 50.29
C LYS A 43 12.87 -17.64 51.44
N GLN A 44 12.57 -16.34 51.55
CA GLN A 44 11.66 -15.81 52.57
C GLN A 44 10.21 -16.29 52.39
N GLU A 45 9.72 -16.38 51.15
CA GLU A 45 8.37 -16.87 50.83
C GLU A 45 8.19 -18.36 51.17
N LEU A 46 9.27 -19.15 51.12
CA LEU A 46 9.30 -20.54 51.63
C LEU A 46 9.29 -20.61 53.16
N GLU A 47 9.92 -19.64 53.84
CA GLU A 47 9.92 -19.53 55.31
C GLU A 47 8.56 -19.01 55.85
N GLU A 48 7.91 -18.05 55.19
CA GLU A 48 6.59 -17.52 55.59
C GLU A 48 5.45 -18.52 55.34
N ARG A 49 5.51 -19.34 54.27
CA ARG A 49 4.50 -20.38 53.98
C ARG A 49 4.38 -21.47 55.06
N LEU A 50 5.28 -21.50 56.05
CA LEU A 50 5.23 -22.41 57.19
C LEU A 50 4.39 -21.90 58.38
N VAL A 51 3.83 -20.67 58.34
CA VAL A 51 3.06 -20.09 59.46
C VAL A 51 1.65 -19.61 59.02
N PRO A 52 0.57 -20.34 59.35
CA PRO A 52 -0.79 -19.89 59.08
C PRO A 52 -1.27 -18.90 60.16
N LYS A 53 -1.66 -17.68 59.77
CA LYS A 53 -2.49 -16.77 60.59
C LYS A 53 -3.88 -16.63 59.98
N ARG A 54 -4.91 -16.69 60.84
CA ARG A 54 -6.32 -16.53 60.47
C ARG A 54 -6.75 -15.09 60.70
N GLU A 55 -7.13 -14.38 59.64
CA GLU A 55 -7.94 -13.17 59.73
C GLU A 55 -9.43 -13.49 59.51
N SER A 56 -10.30 -12.60 59.95
CA SER A 56 -11.76 -12.74 59.86
C SER A 56 -12.22 -12.65 58.40
N GLN A 57 -12.92 -13.69 57.92
CA GLN A 57 -13.39 -13.80 56.54
C GLN A 57 -14.27 -12.62 56.10
N VAL A 58 -15.03 -12.04 57.04
CA VAL A 58 -15.95 -10.92 56.78
C VAL A 58 -15.21 -9.61 56.47
N ASP A 59 -14.05 -9.39 57.08
CA ASP A 59 -13.25 -8.18 56.86
C ASP A 59 -12.49 -8.23 55.54
N VAL A 60 -12.07 -9.44 55.14
CA VAL A 60 -11.51 -9.73 53.81
C VAL A 60 -12.55 -9.46 52.72
N GLU A 61 -13.78 -9.97 52.85
CA GLU A 61 -14.86 -9.75 51.88
C GLU A 61 -15.23 -8.27 51.73
N ARG A 62 -15.35 -7.51 52.84
CA ARG A 62 -15.60 -6.06 52.80
C ARG A 62 -14.47 -5.28 52.12
N THR A 63 -13.23 -5.70 52.31
CA THR A 63 -12.06 -5.06 51.69
C THR A 63 -12.02 -5.34 50.19
N ILE A 64 -12.30 -6.59 49.77
CA ILE A 64 -12.43 -6.97 48.37
C ILE A 64 -13.53 -6.15 47.68
N GLN A 65 -14.71 -6.02 48.30
CA GLN A 65 -15.82 -5.24 47.73
C GLN A 65 -15.43 -3.78 47.48
N ARG A 66 -14.79 -3.11 48.46
CA ARG A 66 -14.31 -1.72 48.32
C ARG A 66 -13.28 -1.58 47.20
N LEU A 67 -12.32 -2.50 47.11
CA LEU A 67 -11.31 -2.49 46.06
C LEU A 67 -11.92 -2.71 44.67
N GLN A 68 -12.97 -3.53 44.54
CA GLN A 68 -13.71 -3.69 43.29
C GLN A 68 -14.47 -2.42 42.88
N ASP A 69 -15.08 -1.70 43.82
CA ASP A 69 -15.79 -0.46 43.54
C ASP A 69 -14.85 0.68 43.18
N GLU A 70 -13.70 0.81 43.87
CA GLU A 70 -12.63 1.73 43.47
C GLU A 70 -12.05 1.38 42.09
N ALA A 71 -11.88 0.09 41.78
CA ALA A 71 -11.44 -0.34 40.46
C ALA A 71 -12.47 0.04 39.38
N ARG A 72 -13.77 -0.22 39.61
CA ARG A 72 -14.87 0.18 38.71
C ARG A 72 -14.85 1.69 38.43
N GLN A 73 -14.74 2.53 39.46
CA GLN A 73 -14.67 3.99 39.29
C GLN A 73 -13.42 4.44 38.50
N ARG A 74 -12.25 3.82 38.75
CA ARG A 74 -11.03 4.11 38.00
C ARG A 74 -11.10 3.65 36.53
N PHE A 75 -11.85 2.59 36.22
CA PHE A 75 -12.12 2.19 34.84
C PHE A 75 -13.03 3.21 34.15
N GLN A 76 -14.16 3.58 34.76
CA GLN A 76 -15.08 4.57 34.20
C GLN A 76 -14.38 5.91 33.91
N GLN A 77 -13.61 6.45 34.87
CA GLN A 77 -12.86 7.69 34.68
C GLN A 77 -11.83 7.63 33.54
N LYS A 78 -11.27 6.44 33.26
CA LYS A 78 -10.37 6.24 32.11
C LYS A 78 -11.13 6.16 30.80
N GLU A 79 -12.28 5.49 30.79
CA GLU A 79 -13.17 5.39 29.64
C GLU A 79 -13.69 6.78 29.23
N ASP A 80 -14.18 7.58 30.19
CA ASP A 80 -14.63 8.96 29.96
C ASP A 80 -13.50 9.85 29.40
N GLN A 81 -12.26 9.70 29.90
CA GLN A 81 -11.08 10.41 29.37
C GLN A 81 -10.68 9.96 27.96
N ILE A 82 -10.83 8.68 27.63
CA ILE A 82 -10.61 8.16 26.29
C ILE A 82 -11.66 8.73 25.34
N ASP A 83 -12.93 8.73 25.72
CA ASP A 83 -14.04 9.27 24.94
C ASP A 83 -13.92 10.78 24.69
N GLN A 84 -13.46 11.54 25.68
CA GLN A 84 -13.16 12.96 25.50
C GLN A 84 -12.04 13.17 24.49
N LYS A 85 -10.93 12.44 24.60
CA LYS A 85 -9.83 12.50 23.61
C LYS A 85 -10.24 12.03 22.22
N LEU A 86 -11.11 11.01 22.11
CA LEU A 86 -11.66 10.57 20.83
C LEU A 86 -12.53 11.64 20.16
N LYS A 87 -13.30 12.42 20.93
CA LYS A 87 -14.06 13.57 20.41
C LYS A 87 -13.13 14.71 19.95
N GLU A 88 -12.08 15.01 20.71
CA GLU A 88 -11.07 16.00 20.32
C GLU A 88 -10.33 15.59 19.04
N ILE A 89 -9.88 14.34 18.93
CA ILE A 89 -9.21 13.81 17.73
C ILE A 89 -10.14 13.86 16.51
N LYS A 90 -11.41 13.48 16.64
CA LYS A 90 -12.40 13.60 15.55
C LYS A 90 -12.59 15.04 15.09
N SER A 91 -12.71 15.99 16.04
CA SER A 91 -12.85 17.42 15.72
C SER A 91 -11.62 17.99 15.00
N ILE A 92 -10.42 17.54 15.35
CA ILE A 92 -9.17 17.90 14.66
C ILE A 92 -9.16 17.31 13.24
N GLN A 93 -9.48 16.01 13.09
CA GLN A 93 -9.53 15.34 11.78
C GLN A 93 -10.56 15.96 10.82
N GLU A 94 -11.74 16.35 11.33
CA GLU A 94 -12.75 17.04 10.51
C GLU A 94 -12.26 18.42 10.03
N LYS A 95 -11.55 19.18 10.88
CA LYS A 95 -10.95 20.47 10.49
C LYS A 95 -9.84 20.30 9.46
N GLU A 96 -8.91 19.37 9.69
CA GLU A 96 -7.82 19.06 8.75
C GLU A 96 -8.40 18.66 7.38
N LEU A 97 -9.40 17.77 7.34
CA LEU A 97 -10.07 17.36 6.11
C LEU A 97 -10.76 18.56 5.39
N GLN A 98 -11.37 19.47 6.15
CA GLN A 98 -12.04 20.64 5.60
C GLN A 98 -11.06 21.69 5.05
N GLU A 99 -9.87 21.84 5.65
CA GLU A 99 -8.78 22.67 5.11
C GLU A 99 -8.16 22.04 3.86
N ASP A 100 -7.95 20.72 3.85
CA ASP A 100 -7.40 19.99 2.71
C ASP A 100 -8.35 20.05 1.49
N LEU A 101 -9.67 19.98 1.71
CA LEU A 101 -10.70 20.20 0.70
C LEU A 101 -10.69 21.63 0.14
N LYS A 102 -10.60 22.64 1.01
CA LYS A 102 -10.48 24.05 0.57
C LYS A 102 -9.22 24.27 -0.28
N LYS A 103 -8.08 23.72 0.15
CA LYS A 103 -6.81 23.82 -0.57
C LYS A 103 -6.88 23.18 -1.96
N LYS A 104 -7.38 21.94 -2.06
CA LYS A 104 -7.57 21.25 -3.36
C LYS A 104 -8.53 22.01 -4.29
N THR A 105 -9.57 22.62 -3.73
CA THR A 105 -10.53 23.44 -4.50
C THR A 105 -9.86 24.69 -5.06
N LEU A 106 -9.05 25.39 -4.26
CA LEU A 106 -8.29 26.56 -4.70
C LEU A 106 -7.24 26.20 -5.77
N GLU A 107 -6.53 25.09 -5.61
CA GLU A 107 -5.57 24.57 -6.60
C GLU A 107 -6.25 24.26 -7.95
N LEU A 108 -7.44 23.66 -7.93
CA LEU A 108 -8.26 23.45 -9.13
C LEU A 108 -8.69 24.76 -9.79
N HIS A 109 -9.17 25.74 -9.02
CA HIS A 109 -9.55 27.07 -9.54
C HIS A 109 -8.36 27.80 -10.17
N VAL A 110 -7.16 27.72 -9.57
CA VAL A 110 -5.93 28.30 -10.14
C VAL A 110 -5.54 27.60 -11.45
N ALA A 111 -5.61 26.27 -11.51
CA ALA A 111 -5.32 25.51 -12.73
C ALA A 111 -6.32 25.81 -13.86
N GLU A 112 -7.61 25.92 -13.55
CA GLU A 112 -8.65 26.28 -14.51
C GLU A 112 -8.48 27.72 -15.02
N ALA A 113 -8.26 28.68 -14.12
CA ALA A 113 -8.01 30.07 -14.51
C ALA A 113 -6.78 30.20 -15.43
N LYS A 114 -5.70 29.46 -15.15
CA LYS A 114 -4.51 29.42 -16.01
C LYS A 114 -4.82 28.84 -17.39
N ARG A 115 -5.63 27.77 -17.48
CA ARG A 115 -6.11 27.20 -18.75
C ARG A 115 -6.95 28.21 -19.55
N ARG A 116 -7.94 28.86 -18.91
CA ARG A 116 -8.81 29.87 -19.53
C ARG A 116 -8.04 31.10 -20.05
N LYS A 117 -7.09 31.62 -19.25
CA LYS A 117 -6.17 32.69 -19.68
C LYS A 117 -5.34 32.28 -20.90
N GLY A 118 -4.82 31.05 -20.92
CA GLY A 118 -4.08 30.51 -22.08
C GLY A 118 -4.92 30.47 -23.35
N MET A 119 -6.14 29.94 -23.28
CA MET A 119 -7.09 29.93 -24.40
C MET A 119 -7.41 31.35 -24.91
N SER A 120 -7.61 32.29 -23.98
CA SER A 120 -7.84 33.70 -24.31
C SER A 120 -6.65 34.33 -25.04
N SER A 121 -5.42 34.02 -24.64
CA SER A 121 -4.20 34.51 -25.29
C SER A 121 -4.09 34.03 -26.73
N SER A 122 -4.27 32.72 -26.96
CA SER A 122 -4.24 32.16 -28.32
C SER A 122 -5.35 32.73 -29.21
N LYS A 123 -6.53 33.00 -28.66
CA LYS A 123 -7.62 33.61 -29.42
C LYS A 123 -7.29 35.06 -29.80
N LEU A 124 -6.74 35.85 -28.87
CA LEU A 124 -6.32 37.22 -29.14
C LEU A 124 -5.20 37.30 -30.18
N GLU A 125 -4.20 36.41 -30.11
CA GLU A 125 -3.13 36.32 -31.11
C GLU A 125 -3.68 36.00 -32.50
N SER A 126 -4.62 35.06 -32.60
CA SER A 126 -5.30 34.73 -33.86
C SER A 126 -6.11 35.91 -34.42
N LEU A 127 -6.83 36.65 -33.57
CA LEU A 127 -7.62 37.83 -33.98
C LEU A 127 -6.72 38.96 -34.48
N LEU A 128 -5.60 39.22 -33.80
CA LEU A 128 -4.61 40.22 -34.20
C LEU A 128 -3.93 39.86 -35.54
N LYS A 129 -3.67 38.57 -35.77
CA LYS A 129 -3.15 38.08 -37.05
C LYS A 129 -4.15 38.31 -38.19
N LEU A 130 -5.42 37.92 -37.99
CA LEU A 130 -6.50 38.09 -38.97
C LEU A 130 -6.77 39.58 -39.28
N LEU A 131 -6.70 40.45 -38.26
CA LEU A 131 -6.77 41.90 -38.45
C LEU A 131 -5.63 42.41 -39.32
N ASN A 132 -4.40 41.99 -39.05
CA ASN A 132 -3.23 42.41 -39.83
C ASN A 132 -3.33 41.95 -41.29
N GLU A 133 -3.73 40.70 -41.54
CA GLU A 133 -4.00 40.17 -42.88
C GLU A 133 -5.07 41.02 -43.62
N SER A 134 -6.19 41.34 -42.95
CA SER A 134 -7.26 42.18 -43.49
C SER A 134 -6.76 43.60 -43.82
N VAL A 135 -5.96 44.20 -42.95
CA VAL A 135 -5.34 45.53 -43.13
C VAL A 135 -4.31 45.52 -44.28
N THR A 136 -3.58 44.43 -44.51
CA THR A 136 -2.71 44.28 -45.68
C THR A 136 -3.47 44.11 -47.00
N ALA A 137 -4.68 43.54 -46.97
CA ALA A 137 -5.53 43.35 -48.14
C ALA A 137 -6.41 44.57 -48.49
N CYS A 138 -6.25 45.71 -47.79
CA CYS A 138 -7.03 46.91 -48.01
C CYS A 138 -6.54 47.70 -49.25
N LYS A 139 -7.44 47.98 -50.20
CA LYS A 139 -7.22 48.87 -51.35
C LYS A 139 -7.36 50.33 -50.91
N GLU A 140 -6.64 51.24 -51.58
CA GLU A 140 -6.55 52.66 -51.17
C GLU A 140 -6.13 52.83 -49.68
N ARG A 141 -5.22 51.94 -49.26
CA ARG A 141 -4.82 51.67 -47.87
C ARG A 141 -4.64 52.93 -47.01
N ASP A 142 -3.80 53.86 -47.42
CA ASP A 142 -3.38 54.96 -46.54
C ASP A 142 -4.52 55.96 -46.29
N ALA A 143 -5.33 56.24 -47.30
CA ALA A 143 -6.53 57.07 -47.17
C ALA A 143 -7.60 56.38 -46.33
N PHE A 144 -7.83 55.07 -46.54
CA PHE A 144 -8.85 54.34 -45.81
C PHE A 144 -8.48 54.07 -44.35
N LEU A 145 -7.23 53.70 -44.06
CA LEU A 145 -6.78 53.44 -42.68
C LEU A 145 -6.92 54.68 -41.79
N GLN A 146 -6.76 55.88 -42.34
CA GLN A 146 -7.00 57.13 -41.62
C GLN A 146 -8.45 57.26 -41.11
N THR A 147 -9.43 56.64 -41.79
CA THR A 147 -10.85 56.63 -41.36
C THR A 147 -11.15 55.63 -40.25
N VAL A 148 -10.35 54.55 -40.13
CA VAL A 148 -10.52 53.50 -39.10
C VAL A 148 -9.46 53.55 -37.99
N GLN A 149 -8.53 54.50 -38.01
CA GLN A 149 -7.40 54.63 -37.09
C GLN A 149 -7.82 54.53 -35.61
N MET A 150 -8.86 55.27 -35.20
CA MET A 150 -9.40 55.25 -33.83
C MET A 150 -9.85 53.84 -33.37
N LYS A 151 -10.34 53.00 -34.30
CA LYS A 151 -10.70 51.60 -34.01
C LYS A 151 -9.44 50.75 -33.84
N LEU A 152 -8.43 50.97 -34.68
CA LEU A 152 -7.14 50.26 -34.64
C LEU A 152 -6.34 50.57 -33.35
N ASP A 153 -6.34 51.84 -32.93
CA ASP A 153 -5.75 52.28 -31.66
C ASP A 153 -6.47 51.64 -30.47
N ARG A 154 -7.81 51.53 -30.54
CA ARG A 154 -8.61 50.86 -29.51
C ARG A 154 -8.33 49.36 -29.42
N VAL A 155 -8.11 48.64 -30.53
CA VAL A 155 -7.64 47.24 -30.51
C VAL A 155 -6.27 47.14 -29.83
N THR A 156 -5.36 48.06 -30.15
CA THR A 156 -4.02 48.11 -29.54
C THR A 156 -4.08 48.37 -28.03
N ALA A 157 -4.98 49.25 -27.58
CA ALA A 157 -5.24 49.49 -26.16
C ALA A 157 -5.83 48.26 -25.45
N LEU A 158 -6.76 47.52 -26.08
CA LEU A 158 -7.31 46.27 -25.54
C LEU A 158 -6.24 45.19 -25.40
N LYS A 159 -5.31 45.07 -26.37
CA LYS A 159 -4.15 44.17 -26.27
C LYS A 159 -3.26 44.51 -25.06
N ALA A 160 -2.98 45.79 -24.83
CA ALA A 160 -2.21 46.23 -23.67
C ALA A 160 -2.92 45.91 -22.35
N GLN A 161 -4.23 46.16 -22.27
CA GLN A 161 -5.06 45.82 -21.10
C GLN A 161 -5.06 44.31 -20.83
N PHE A 162 -5.17 43.49 -21.87
CA PHE A 162 -5.10 42.03 -21.76
C PHE A 162 -3.79 41.57 -21.13
N GLN A 163 -2.65 42.10 -21.58
CA GLN A 163 -1.33 41.74 -21.06
C GLN A 163 -1.20 42.03 -19.56
N VAL A 164 -1.72 43.16 -19.09
CA VAL A 164 -1.74 43.51 -17.65
C VAL A 164 -2.57 42.51 -16.84
N VAL A 165 -3.75 42.11 -17.34
CA VAL A 165 -4.63 41.16 -16.64
C VAL A 165 -4.06 39.73 -16.63
N VAL A 166 -3.36 39.31 -17.70
CA VAL A 166 -2.69 38.01 -17.75
C VAL A 166 -1.49 37.96 -16.81
N ASN A 167 -0.66 39.01 -16.80
CA ASN A 167 0.55 39.09 -15.96
C ASN A 167 0.25 39.24 -14.46
N ASN A 168 -0.90 39.81 -14.08
CA ASN A 168 -1.32 39.89 -12.69
C ASN A 168 -1.72 38.51 -12.14
N VAL A 169 -0.93 38.02 -11.18
CA VAL A 169 -1.19 36.79 -10.43
C VAL A 169 -2.02 37.12 -9.18
N ASN A 170 -3.33 37.30 -9.36
CA ASN A 170 -4.23 37.48 -8.23
C ASN A 170 -4.55 36.10 -7.59
N HIS A 171 -4.02 35.85 -6.40
CA HIS A 171 -4.12 34.54 -5.74
C HIS A 171 -5.44 34.34 -4.98
N GLU A 172 -6.15 35.40 -4.61
CA GLU A 172 -7.40 35.30 -3.82
C GLU A 172 -8.63 34.97 -4.68
N ASP A 173 -8.69 35.49 -5.91
CA ASP A 173 -9.77 35.22 -6.88
C ASP A 173 -9.19 34.99 -8.30
N PRO A 174 -8.69 33.78 -8.58
CA PRO A 174 -8.07 33.46 -9.87
C PRO A 174 -9.09 33.43 -11.02
N LEU A 175 -10.35 33.06 -10.76
CA LEU A 175 -11.36 32.85 -11.80
C LEU A 175 -11.88 34.18 -12.37
N ASN A 176 -12.10 35.19 -11.52
CA ASN A 176 -12.47 36.54 -11.95
C ASN A 176 -11.42 37.19 -12.85
N SER A 177 -10.13 36.94 -12.58
CA SER A 177 -9.04 37.35 -13.47
C SER A 177 -9.14 36.69 -14.86
N ALA A 178 -9.57 35.42 -14.95
CA ALA A 178 -9.82 34.75 -16.23
C ALA A 178 -11.06 35.31 -16.95
N ILE A 179 -12.19 35.52 -16.25
CA ILE A 179 -13.40 36.16 -16.83
C ILE A 179 -13.08 37.55 -17.39
N ARG A 180 -12.24 38.33 -16.68
CA ARG A 180 -11.79 39.64 -17.15
C ARG A 180 -10.94 39.54 -18.43
N SER A 181 -10.09 38.52 -18.55
CA SER A 181 -9.35 38.21 -19.78
C SER A 181 -10.30 37.86 -20.94
N GLU A 182 -11.28 36.97 -20.70
CA GLU A 182 -12.29 36.57 -21.70
C GLU A 182 -13.08 37.78 -22.23
N ASN A 183 -13.52 38.68 -21.33
CA ASN A 183 -14.25 39.90 -21.69
C ASN A 183 -13.44 40.90 -22.53
N ILE A 184 -12.11 41.00 -22.30
CA ILE A 184 -11.23 41.87 -23.12
C ILE A 184 -11.07 41.27 -24.52
N VAL A 185 -10.91 39.94 -24.63
CA VAL A 185 -10.82 39.26 -25.94
C VAL A 185 -12.11 39.41 -26.73
N LYS A 186 -13.28 39.32 -26.09
CA LYS A 186 -14.56 39.56 -26.76
C LYS A 186 -14.68 40.98 -27.31
N GLN A 187 -14.32 42.00 -26.53
CA GLN A 187 -14.29 43.40 -27.02
C GLN A 187 -13.32 43.60 -28.20
N ALA A 188 -12.20 42.86 -28.23
CA ALA A 188 -11.27 42.89 -29.37
C ALA A 188 -11.85 42.18 -30.60
N GLU A 189 -12.55 41.05 -30.40
CA GLU A 189 -13.23 40.28 -31.45
C GLU A 189 -14.31 41.11 -32.15
N ASP A 190 -15.25 41.67 -31.39
CA ASP A 190 -16.34 42.53 -31.89
C ASP A 190 -15.78 43.71 -32.72
N LEU A 191 -14.67 44.30 -32.27
CA LEU A 191 -14.05 45.46 -32.93
C LEU A 191 -13.25 45.06 -34.18
N VAL A 192 -12.59 43.90 -34.18
CA VAL A 192 -11.90 43.32 -35.35
C VAL A 192 -12.88 42.93 -36.44
N GLU A 193 -14.08 42.45 -36.09
CA GLU A 193 -15.17 42.22 -37.05
C GLU A 193 -15.62 43.52 -37.72
N VAL A 194 -15.93 44.56 -36.94
CA VAL A 194 -16.32 45.87 -37.49
C VAL A 194 -15.26 46.45 -38.43
N ILE A 195 -13.97 46.40 -38.07
CA ILE A 195 -12.89 46.90 -38.94
C ILE A 195 -12.81 46.10 -40.25
N ARG A 196 -12.94 44.77 -40.18
CA ARG A 196 -12.86 43.86 -41.32
C ARG A 196 -14.04 44.06 -42.28
N ASP A 197 -15.25 44.27 -41.76
CA ASP A 197 -16.43 44.60 -42.56
C ASP A 197 -16.29 45.96 -43.26
N ASP A 198 -15.73 46.96 -42.58
CA ASP A 198 -15.48 48.28 -43.17
C ASP A 198 -14.42 48.18 -44.29
N ILE A 199 -13.35 47.41 -44.10
CA ILE A 199 -12.35 47.11 -45.14
C ILE A 199 -12.99 46.39 -46.34
N ALA A 200 -13.86 45.40 -46.09
CA ALA A 200 -14.54 44.64 -47.14
C ALA A 200 -15.46 45.54 -47.98
N LYS A 201 -16.24 46.43 -47.34
CA LYS A 201 -17.06 47.44 -48.03
C LYS A 201 -16.23 48.39 -48.88
N ASN A 202 -15.12 48.91 -48.33
CA ASN A 202 -14.20 49.77 -49.09
C ASN A 202 -13.61 49.04 -50.31
N ASN A 203 -13.15 47.80 -50.12
CA ASN A 203 -12.59 46.98 -51.19
C ASN A 203 -13.59 46.69 -52.33
N ALA A 204 -14.89 46.59 -52.01
CA ALA A 204 -15.97 46.47 -52.98
C ALA A 204 -16.22 47.79 -53.73
N ILE A 205 -16.36 48.92 -53.01
CA ILE A 205 -16.56 50.26 -53.60
C ILE A 205 -15.42 50.62 -54.57
N VAL A 206 -14.16 50.39 -54.18
CA VAL A 206 -12.99 50.61 -55.05
C VAL A 206 -13.02 49.69 -56.27
N GLN A 207 -13.55 48.47 -56.13
CA GLN A 207 -13.68 47.53 -57.26
C GLN A 207 -14.78 47.94 -58.24
N GLU A 208 -15.92 48.45 -57.74
CA GLU A 208 -17.00 48.98 -58.58
C GLU A 208 -16.58 50.25 -59.32
N LYS A 209 -15.86 51.18 -58.66
CA LYS A 209 -15.25 52.34 -59.33
C LYS A 209 -14.31 51.91 -60.46
N ASN A 210 -13.42 50.95 -60.19
CA ASN A 210 -12.47 50.43 -61.19
C ASN A 210 -13.13 49.63 -62.33
N ALA A 211 -14.30 49.03 -62.10
CA ALA A 211 -15.11 48.41 -63.15
C ALA A 211 -15.84 49.45 -64.01
N SER A 212 -16.40 50.48 -63.38
CA SER A 212 -17.17 51.55 -64.04
C SER A 212 -16.29 52.40 -64.96
N SER A 213 -15.02 52.61 -64.58
CA SER A 213 -14.03 53.33 -65.40
C SER A 213 -13.56 52.59 -66.66
N LYS A 214 -14.00 51.34 -66.91
CA LYS A 214 -13.62 50.53 -68.09
C LYS A 214 -14.66 50.52 -69.22
N HIS A 215 -15.64 51.42 -69.20
CA HIS A 215 -16.76 51.41 -70.16
C HIS A 215 -16.83 52.59 -71.14
N GLN A 216 -15.69 53.24 -71.44
CA GLN A 216 -15.60 54.22 -72.53
C GLN A 216 -14.49 53.88 -73.53
N GLN A 217 -14.92 53.69 -74.80
CA GLN A 217 -14.16 53.67 -76.07
C GLN A 217 -13.40 52.38 -76.51
N PRO A 218 -13.22 52.14 -77.84
CA PRO A 218 -13.57 50.85 -78.44
C PRO A 218 -12.48 50.12 -79.27
N GLN A 219 -12.87 48.91 -79.74
CA GLN A 219 -12.22 47.98 -80.68
C GLN A 219 -11.87 48.60 -82.08
N PRO A 220 -11.00 47.99 -82.95
CA PRO A 220 -11.07 46.56 -83.36
C PRO A 220 -9.80 45.79 -83.86
N ALA A 221 -10.04 44.48 -84.15
CA ALA A 221 -9.45 43.61 -85.20
C ALA A 221 -8.71 42.30 -84.78
N LEU A 222 -9.11 41.20 -85.43
CA LEU A 222 -8.63 39.78 -85.40
C LEU A 222 -7.69 39.51 -86.62
N PRO A 223 -7.22 38.28 -86.98
CA PRO A 223 -7.33 36.91 -86.39
C PRO A 223 -5.91 36.26 -86.16
N SER A 224 -5.68 34.99 -85.76
CA SER A 224 -6.18 33.73 -86.34
C SER A 224 -5.80 32.44 -85.58
N SER A 225 -6.61 31.38 -85.77
CA SER A 225 -6.32 29.93 -85.71
C SER A 225 -5.53 29.38 -84.51
N GLY A 226 -6.10 28.55 -83.62
CA GLY A 226 -6.62 27.19 -83.88
C GLY A 226 -5.69 26.20 -83.14
N VAL A 227 -6.10 25.13 -82.45
CA VAL A 227 -7.12 24.12 -82.75
C VAL A 227 -7.59 23.44 -81.43
N MET A 228 -8.88 23.12 -81.33
CA MET A 228 -9.48 22.19 -80.34
C MET A 228 -9.41 20.74 -80.90
N PRO A 229 -9.42 19.63 -80.11
CA PRO A 229 -10.52 19.34 -79.17
C PRO A 229 -10.14 18.47 -77.91
N VAL A 230 -10.88 18.48 -76.78
CA VAL A 230 -11.94 17.49 -76.34
C VAL A 230 -11.39 16.07 -76.12
N THR A 231 -11.59 15.26 -75.06
CA THR A 231 -12.29 15.26 -73.74
C THR A 231 -11.82 14.00 -72.95
N SER A 232 -12.09 13.71 -71.66
CA SER A 232 -12.71 14.38 -70.50
C SER A 232 -12.48 13.56 -69.21
N SER A 233 -12.99 14.06 -68.06
CA SER A 233 -13.68 13.30 -66.99
C SER A 233 -12.96 12.18 -66.20
N VAL A 234 -12.83 12.46 -64.89
CA VAL A 234 -13.35 11.65 -63.75
C VAL A 234 -12.37 10.82 -62.87
N VAL A 235 -11.98 11.47 -61.75
CA VAL A 235 -12.17 11.04 -60.33
C VAL A 235 -11.14 10.14 -59.59
N LYS A 236 -10.82 10.62 -58.36
CA LYS A 236 -10.38 9.97 -57.09
C LYS A 236 -8.89 9.77 -56.71
N GLN A 237 -8.55 10.50 -55.63
CA GLN A 237 -7.89 10.13 -54.36
C GLN A 237 -6.46 9.54 -54.30
N GLU A 238 -5.66 10.23 -53.47
CA GLU A 238 -4.70 9.73 -52.46
C GLU A 238 -3.74 8.58 -52.80
N HIS A 239 -2.44 8.89 -52.91
CA HIS A 239 -1.57 8.78 -51.72
C HIS A 239 -0.18 9.46 -51.89
N ARG A 240 0.28 10.03 -50.77
CA ARG A 240 1.63 9.91 -50.18
C ARG A 240 2.75 9.37 -51.07
N ASN A 241 3.86 10.12 -51.18
CA ASN A 241 5.13 9.61 -51.69
C ASN A 241 6.29 9.96 -50.73
N ASP A 242 7.23 9.02 -50.56
CA ASP A 242 8.38 9.13 -49.67
C ASP A 242 9.57 9.83 -50.34
N GLN A 243 10.46 10.43 -49.52
CA GLN A 243 11.91 10.15 -49.47
C GLN A 243 12.59 11.13 -48.49
N HIS A 244 13.08 10.64 -47.34
CA HIS A 244 14.42 10.08 -47.10
C HIS A 244 15.52 11.14 -46.88
N GLY A 245 15.96 11.27 -45.62
CA GLY A 245 16.96 12.23 -45.14
C GLY A 245 17.67 11.76 -43.87
N ARG A 246 18.37 10.63 -43.99
CA ARG A 246 19.29 9.97 -43.05
C ARG A 246 19.91 10.87 -41.95
N LEU A 247 19.75 10.49 -40.68
CA LEU A 247 20.48 11.03 -39.53
C LEU A 247 21.03 9.90 -38.64
N GLU A 248 22.04 10.22 -37.83
CA GLU A 248 23.10 9.28 -37.45
C GLU A 248 22.80 8.44 -36.20
N LYS A 249 23.14 7.14 -36.26
CA LYS A 249 23.22 6.28 -35.08
C LYS A 249 24.50 6.61 -34.30
N LYS A 250 24.37 7.30 -33.16
CA LYS A 250 25.37 7.20 -32.09
C LYS A 250 25.08 5.95 -31.27
N THR A 251 26.00 4.99 -31.35
CA THR A 251 26.05 3.82 -30.45
C THR A 251 26.31 4.30 -29.03
N HIS A 252 25.27 4.28 -28.18
CA HIS A 252 25.46 4.43 -26.75
C HIS A 252 25.68 3.04 -26.15
N ASP A 253 26.84 2.88 -25.52
CA ASP A 253 27.30 1.62 -24.93
C ASP A 253 26.30 1.11 -23.88
N SER A 254 25.85 -0.13 -24.05
CA SER A 254 24.81 -0.76 -23.24
C SER A 254 25.40 -1.27 -21.92
N LYS A 255 25.77 -0.34 -21.03
CA LYS A 255 25.82 -0.64 -19.61
C LYS A 255 24.39 -0.72 -19.11
N GLU A 256 23.83 -1.92 -19.21
CA GLU A 256 22.58 -2.28 -18.55
C GLU A 256 22.68 -1.89 -17.08
N GLY A 257 21.86 -0.93 -16.69
CA GLY A 257 21.58 -0.67 -15.30
C GLY A 257 20.81 -1.86 -14.76
N HIS A 258 21.52 -2.88 -14.29
CA HIS A 258 21.08 -3.57 -13.09
C HIS A 258 21.02 -2.50 -11.99
N GLU A 259 19.85 -1.87 -11.85
CA GLU A 259 19.47 -1.33 -10.55
C GLU A 259 19.46 -2.52 -9.60
N ASP A 260 20.50 -2.64 -8.78
CA ASP A 260 20.58 -3.70 -7.79
C ASP A 260 19.31 -3.65 -6.93
N LEU A 261 18.61 -4.79 -6.86
CA LEU A 261 17.51 -5.02 -5.94
C LEU A 261 18.09 -5.22 -4.52
N ASP A 262 18.81 -4.20 -4.05
CA ASP A 262 19.89 -4.24 -3.04
C ASP A 262 19.42 -4.48 -1.59
N PHE A 263 18.20 -4.98 -1.44
CA PHE A 263 17.50 -5.10 -0.16
C PHE A 263 16.99 -6.52 0.11
N VAL A 264 16.94 -7.40 -0.90
CA VAL A 264 16.56 -8.81 -0.69
C VAL A 264 17.77 -9.70 -0.84
N ARG A 265 18.05 -10.51 0.20
CA ARG A 265 19.07 -11.55 0.10
C ARG A 265 18.69 -12.50 -1.04
N ARG A 266 19.59 -12.63 -2.03
CA ARG A 266 19.41 -13.49 -3.21
C ARG A 266 18.94 -14.91 -2.84
N GLU A 267 19.45 -15.46 -1.74
CA GLU A 267 19.01 -16.73 -1.14
C GLU A 267 17.50 -16.77 -0.83
N ASP A 268 16.95 -15.76 -0.16
CA ASP A 268 15.54 -15.72 0.25
C ASP A 268 14.62 -15.58 -0.98
N LEU A 269 15.04 -14.80 -1.98
CA LEU A 269 14.34 -14.68 -3.26
C LEU A 269 14.34 -16.00 -4.05
N VAL A 270 15.46 -16.74 -4.04
CA VAL A 270 15.56 -18.06 -4.66
C VAL A 270 14.65 -19.07 -3.97
N VAL A 271 14.65 -19.11 -2.63
CA VAL A 271 13.77 -20.00 -1.85
C VAL A 271 12.30 -19.67 -2.11
N TYR A 272 11.90 -18.39 -2.08
CA TYR A 272 10.55 -17.96 -2.44
C TYR A 272 10.15 -18.41 -3.85
N SER A 273 11.01 -18.15 -4.84
CA SER A 273 10.73 -18.50 -6.25
C SER A 273 10.57 -20.00 -6.44
N GLN A 274 11.41 -20.82 -5.79
CA GLN A 274 11.29 -22.27 -5.81
C GLN A 274 9.98 -22.75 -5.18
N LEU A 275 9.62 -22.25 -4.00
CA LEU A 275 8.38 -22.63 -3.31
C LEU A 275 7.13 -22.22 -4.10
N GLN A 276 7.12 -21.05 -4.73
CA GLN A 276 6.01 -20.62 -5.59
C GLN A 276 5.93 -21.43 -6.90
N ALA A 277 7.05 -21.86 -7.47
CA ALA A 277 7.06 -22.74 -8.65
C ALA A 277 6.55 -24.16 -8.31
N GLU A 278 7.02 -24.72 -7.20
CA GLU A 278 6.58 -26.02 -6.66
C GLU A 278 5.08 -26.02 -6.35
N LEU A 279 4.57 -24.96 -5.71
CA LEU A 279 3.13 -24.80 -5.45
C LEU A 279 2.30 -24.76 -6.74
N ARG A 280 2.75 -24.02 -7.76
CA ARG A 280 2.07 -23.99 -9.08
C ARG A 280 2.09 -25.36 -9.75
N GLN A 281 3.20 -26.09 -9.67
CA GLN A 281 3.31 -27.46 -10.20
C GLN A 281 2.34 -28.41 -9.47
N TYR A 282 2.23 -28.30 -8.15
CA TYR A 282 1.26 -29.06 -7.35
C TYR A 282 -0.20 -28.73 -7.71
N GLU A 283 -0.51 -27.44 -7.92
CA GLU A 283 -1.84 -26.98 -8.36
C GLU A 283 -2.15 -27.44 -9.79
N ALA A 284 -1.17 -27.47 -10.70
CA ALA A 284 -1.32 -28.02 -12.05
C ALA A 284 -1.54 -29.54 -12.06
N ASN A 285 -0.73 -30.29 -11.32
CA ASN A 285 -0.85 -31.76 -11.21
C ASN A 285 -2.20 -32.18 -10.61
N THR A 286 -2.75 -31.38 -9.68
CA THR A 286 -4.05 -31.64 -9.06
C THR A 286 -5.25 -31.08 -9.85
N ALA A 287 -5.02 -30.36 -10.94
CA ALA A 287 -6.08 -29.77 -11.76
C ALA A 287 -6.93 -30.84 -12.46
N ALA A 288 -6.31 -31.89 -13.00
CA ALA A 288 -7.01 -33.01 -13.63
C ALA A 288 -7.99 -33.70 -12.64
N PHE A 289 -7.50 -34.04 -11.44
CA PHE A 289 -8.32 -34.60 -10.36
C PHE A 289 -9.45 -33.63 -9.92
N SER A 290 -9.14 -32.33 -9.84
CA SER A 290 -10.10 -31.32 -9.35
C SER A 290 -11.22 -31.01 -10.36
N GLY A 291 -10.91 -31.08 -11.66
CA GLY A 291 -11.82 -30.77 -12.77
C GLY A 291 -12.72 -31.93 -13.19
N ASP A 292 -12.36 -33.18 -12.86
CA ASP A 292 -13.16 -34.35 -13.23
C ASP A 292 -14.52 -34.36 -12.50
N LEU A 293 -15.60 -34.38 -13.30
CA LEU A 293 -16.99 -34.41 -12.81
C LEU A 293 -17.38 -35.77 -12.23
N SER A 294 -16.77 -36.87 -12.68
CA SER A 294 -17.01 -38.21 -12.17
C SER A 294 -16.50 -38.37 -10.73
N LEU A 295 -15.38 -37.72 -10.41
CA LEU A 295 -14.75 -37.75 -9.09
C LEU A 295 -15.39 -36.78 -8.08
N LYS A 296 -16.46 -36.05 -8.45
CA LYS A 296 -17.11 -35.03 -7.60
C LYS A 296 -17.48 -35.56 -6.20
N THR A 297 -17.95 -36.80 -6.11
CA THR A 297 -18.31 -37.44 -4.83
C THR A 297 -17.07 -37.71 -3.98
N LEU A 298 -16.05 -38.36 -4.55
CA LEU A 298 -14.77 -38.65 -3.88
C LEU A 298 -14.10 -37.36 -3.41
N ARG A 299 -13.99 -36.36 -4.29
CA ARG A 299 -13.44 -35.04 -3.99
C ARG A 299 -14.18 -34.34 -2.85
N PHE A 300 -15.51 -34.48 -2.75
CA PHE A 300 -16.29 -33.90 -1.67
C PHE A 300 -16.01 -34.57 -0.32
N GLU A 301 -15.92 -35.90 -0.26
CA GLU A 301 -15.58 -36.60 0.98
C GLU A 301 -14.12 -36.36 1.40
N LEU A 302 -13.16 -36.36 0.46
CA LEU A 302 -11.77 -35.98 0.72
C LEU A 302 -11.65 -34.52 1.21
N GLN A 303 -12.44 -33.61 0.64
CA GLN A 303 -12.49 -32.22 1.10
C GLN A 303 -13.00 -32.12 2.54
N LYS A 304 -14.00 -32.92 2.95
CA LYS A 304 -14.44 -33.01 4.35
C LYS A 304 -13.39 -33.65 5.26
N ALA A 305 -12.73 -34.72 4.81
CA ALA A 305 -11.67 -35.40 5.55
C ALA A 305 -10.53 -34.45 5.97
N VAL A 306 -10.26 -33.44 5.14
CA VAL A 306 -9.34 -32.35 5.46
C VAL A 306 -10.01 -31.26 6.31
N LEU A 307 -11.17 -30.74 5.89
CA LEU A 307 -11.77 -29.55 6.51
C LEU A 307 -12.32 -29.77 7.92
N HIS A 308 -12.93 -30.92 8.19
CA HIS A 308 -13.56 -31.17 9.50
C HIS A 308 -12.51 -31.18 10.62
N PRO A 309 -11.41 -31.98 10.55
CA PRO A 309 -10.39 -31.94 11.59
C PRO A 309 -9.72 -30.56 11.73
N VAL A 310 -9.48 -29.85 10.61
CA VAL A 310 -8.85 -28.51 10.61
C VAL A 310 -9.72 -27.47 11.32
N ASN A 311 -11.04 -27.48 11.08
CA ASN A 311 -11.96 -26.53 11.72
C ASN A 311 -12.22 -26.85 13.20
N GLU A 312 -11.96 -28.09 13.64
CA GLU A 312 -12.09 -28.53 15.03
C GLU A 312 -10.84 -28.25 15.88
N ILE A 313 -9.73 -27.77 15.29
CA ILE A 313 -8.48 -27.49 16.02
C ILE A 313 -8.70 -26.42 17.10
N SER A 314 -8.37 -26.78 18.35
CA SER A 314 -8.49 -25.91 19.51
C SER A 314 -7.60 -26.40 20.66
N ASP A 315 -7.42 -25.55 21.67
CA ASP A 315 -6.62 -25.76 22.88
C ASP A 315 -7.37 -26.51 24.01
N GLN A 316 -8.46 -27.21 23.68
CA GLN A 316 -9.32 -27.92 24.65
C GLN A 316 -8.57 -28.98 25.48
N SER A 317 -7.75 -29.83 24.84
CA SER A 317 -6.91 -30.83 25.49
C SER A 317 -5.88 -31.43 24.53
N GLY A 318 -4.81 -32.02 25.06
CA GLY A 318 -3.85 -32.82 24.28
C GLY A 318 -4.51 -33.95 23.50
N GLN A 319 -5.40 -34.71 24.14
CA GLN A 319 -6.12 -35.82 23.51
C GLN A 319 -7.01 -35.38 22.34
N HIS A 320 -7.66 -34.20 22.45
CA HIS A 320 -8.43 -33.62 21.35
C HIS A 320 -7.52 -33.23 20.18
N LEU A 321 -6.39 -32.56 20.46
CA LEU A 321 -5.43 -32.16 19.43
C LEU A 321 -4.78 -33.38 18.77
N GLN A 322 -4.52 -34.43 19.55
CA GLN A 322 -3.99 -35.73 19.11
C GLN A 322 -4.95 -36.44 18.15
N ASP A 323 -6.26 -36.47 18.42
CA ASP A 323 -7.26 -37.01 17.50
C ASP A 323 -7.25 -36.28 16.14
N LYS A 324 -7.11 -34.94 16.12
CA LYS A 324 -7.04 -34.20 14.84
C LYS A 324 -5.73 -34.47 14.12
N LEU A 325 -4.61 -34.50 14.84
CA LEU A 325 -3.30 -34.83 14.28
C LEU A 325 -3.31 -36.23 13.64
N ASP A 326 -3.80 -37.25 14.35
CA ASP A 326 -3.76 -38.63 13.88
C ASP A 326 -4.71 -38.89 12.70
N ARG A 327 -5.87 -38.21 12.64
CA ARG A 327 -6.76 -38.25 11.46
C ARG A 327 -6.09 -37.64 10.22
N LEU A 328 -5.48 -36.46 10.38
CA LEU A 328 -4.79 -35.77 9.28
C LEU A 328 -3.54 -36.53 8.82
N ARG A 329 -2.73 -37.02 9.76
CA ARG A 329 -1.61 -37.94 9.52
C ARG A 329 -2.06 -39.18 8.74
N SER A 330 -3.11 -39.86 9.19
CA SER A 330 -3.62 -41.07 8.53
C SER A 330 -4.02 -40.81 7.08
N LEU A 331 -4.67 -39.67 6.80
CA LEU A 331 -5.03 -39.26 5.45
C LEU A 331 -3.78 -39.01 4.57
N LEU A 332 -2.76 -38.33 5.11
CA LEU A 332 -1.49 -38.06 4.39
C LEU A 332 -0.64 -39.32 4.17
N GLN A 333 -0.76 -40.33 5.04
CA GLN A 333 -0.16 -41.66 4.83
C GLN A 333 -0.89 -42.49 3.75
N GLY A 334 -2.02 -42.00 3.22
CA GLY A 334 -2.86 -42.75 2.26
C GLY A 334 -3.75 -43.82 2.91
N ASN A 335 -3.88 -43.83 4.25
CA ASN A 335 -4.77 -44.74 4.95
C ASN A 335 -6.24 -44.34 4.78
N ALA A 336 -7.16 -45.27 5.09
CA ALA A 336 -8.59 -44.98 5.09
C ALA A 336 -8.96 -44.16 6.32
N VAL A 337 -9.72 -43.07 6.13
CA VAL A 337 -10.21 -42.22 7.23
C VAL A 337 -11.73 -42.09 7.17
N HIS A 338 -12.34 -41.97 8.36
CA HIS A 338 -13.78 -41.84 8.51
C HIS A 338 -14.24 -40.39 8.30
N VAL A 339 -15.27 -40.22 7.48
CA VAL A 339 -15.98 -38.97 7.20
C VAL A 339 -17.46 -39.21 7.47
N GLY A 340 -17.88 -38.96 8.72
CA GLY A 340 -19.20 -39.38 9.19
C GLY A 340 -19.31 -40.91 9.14
N SER A 341 -20.28 -41.42 8.38
CA SER A 341 -20.50 -42.87 8.17
C SER A 341 -19.72 -43.47 6.98
N ARG A 342 -18.94 -42.67 6.25
CA ARG A 342 -18.19 -43.12 5.06
C ARG A 342 -16.70 -43.28 5.37
N MET A 343 -16.07 -44.24 4.72
CA MET A 343 -14.61 -44.39 4.68
C MET A 343 -14.09 -43.90 3.33
N VAL A 344 -12.97 -43.19 3.33
CA VAL A 344 -12.33 -42.65 2.12
C VAL A 344 -10.80 -42.73 2.22
N ARG A 345 -10.12 -43.02 1.12
CA ARG A 345 -8.66 -42.97 0.97
C ARG A 345 -8.25 -41.93 -0.06
N ALA A 346 -7.26 -41.11 0.25
CA ALA A 346 -6.73 -40.14 -0.72
C ALA A 346 -6.03 -40.80 -1.93
N THR A 347 -5.61 -42.06 -1.77
CA THR A 347 -4.93 -42.87 -2.79
C THR A 347 -5.88 -43.66 -3.71
N GLU A 348 -7.20 -43.50 -3.57
CA GLU A 348 -8.20 -44.13 -4.47
C GLU A 348 -8.08 -43.69 -5.93
N HIS A 349 -7.53 -42.50 -6.19
CA HIS A 349 -7.32 -41.97 -7.53
C HIS A 349 -5.98 -41.20 -7.63
N PRO A 350 -5.25 -41.29 -8.75
CA PRO A 350 -4.10 -40.43 -9.01
C PRO A 350 -4.42 -38.94 -8.81
N GLY A 351 -3.54 -38.21 -8.12
CA GLY A 351 -3.75 -36.80 -7.78
C GLY A 351 -4.61 -36.54 -6.52
N GLY A 352 -5.25 -37.56 -5.96
CA GLY A 352 -6.10 -37.42 -4.76
C GLY A 352 -5.30 -37.12 -3.48
N LEU A 353 -4.15 -37.76 -3.31
CA LEU A 353 -3.24 -37.50 -2.19
C LEU A 353 -2.62 -36.11 -2.30
N GLU A 354 -2.18 -35.72 -3.49
CA GLU A 354 -1.63 -34.41 -3.78
C GLU A 354 -2.68 -33.31 -3.53
N TYR A 355 -3.94 -33.55 -3.93
CA TYR A 355 -5.07 -32.67 -3.65
C TYR A 355 -5.28 -32.49 -2.14
N CYS A 356 -5.32 -33.59 -1.38
CA CYS A 356 -5.46 -33.55 0.08
C CYS A 356 -4.32 -32.79 0.77
N THR A 357 -3.06 -33.08 0.40
CA THR A 357 -1.87 -32.43 0.96
C THR A 357 -1.88 -30.92 0.73
N ASN A 358 -2.14 -30.49 -0.52
CA ASN A 358 -2.19 -29.06 -0.86
C ASN A 358 -3.41 -28.36 -0.25
N LEU A 359 -4.58 -29.04 -0.21
CA LEU A 359 -5.76 -28.52 0.45
C LEU A 359 -5.52 -28.31 1.96
N LEU A 360 -4.89 -29.28 2.63
CA LEU A 360 -4.58 -29.20 4.06
C LEU A 360 -3.61 -28.06 4.36
N ALA A 361 -2.52 -27.95 3.61
CA ALA A 361 -1.54 -26.88 3.75
C ALA A 361 -2.20 -25.49 3.60
N ARG A 362 -2.98 -25.30 2.53
CA ARG A 362 -3.73 -24.06 2.28
C ARG A 362 -4.72 -23.74 3.39
N ARG A 363 -5.44 -24.74 3.92
CA ARG A 363 -6.50 -24.53 4.92
C ARG A 363 -5.96 -24.26 6.31
N LEU A 364 -4.85 -24.87 6.70
CA LEU A 364 -4.16 -24.55 7.96
C LEU A 364 -3.62 -23.10 7.94
N VAL A 365 -3.04 -22.65 6.83
CA VAL A 365 -2.59 -21.26 6.67
C VAL A 365 -3.77 -20.26 6.62
N ALA A 366 -4.89 -20.65 6.00
CA ALA A 366 -6.12 -19.85 5.99
C ALA A 366 -6.72 -19.62 7.39
N GLN A 367 -6.53 -20.53 8.35
CA GLN A 367 -6.95 -20.29 9.75
C GLN A 367 -6.25 -19.07 10.37
N GLY A 368 -5.09 -18.66 9.86
CA GLY A 368 -4.47 -17.36 10.18
C GLY A 368 -5.44 -16.19 9.95
N GLU A 369 -6.15 -16.22 8.83
CA GLU A 369 -7.09 -15.19 8.38
C GLU A 369 -8.48 -15.35 8.94
N ASP A 370 -8.90 -16.58 9.23
CA ASP A 370 -10.28 -16.89 9.63
C ASP A 370 -10.44 -16.92 11.16
N GLN A 371 -9.59 -17.66 11.87
CA GLN A 371 -9.69 -17.90 13.32
C GLN A 371 -8.69 -17.08 14.13
N VAL A 372 -7.41 -17.06 13.74
CA VAL A 372 -6.31 -16.46 14.53
C VAL A 372 -6.40 -14.92 14.56
N ASN A 373 -6.97 -14.29 13.53
CA ASN A 373 -7.21 -12.84 13.52
C ASN A 373 -8.21 -12.40 14.62
N VAL A 374 -9.14 -13.29 15.03
CA VAL A 374 -10.17 -13.02 16.07
C VAL A 374 -9.74 -13.59 17.42
N ASN A 375 -9.21 -14.81 17.44
CA ASN A 375 -8.68 -15.48 18.63
C ASN A 375 -7.18 -15.73 18.49
N PRO A 376 -6.32 -14.83 19.00
CA PRO A 376 -4.86 -14.98 18.97
C PRO A 376 -4.35 -16.32 19.51
N LYS A 377 -5.02 -16.91 20.51
CA LYS A 377 -4.60 -18.17 21.15
C LYS A 377 -4.75 -19.39 20.25
N ALA A 378 -5.65 -19.34 19.27
CA ALA A 378 -5.83 -20.45 18.32
C ALA A 378 -4.57 -20.74 17.49
N ALA A 379 -3.64 -19.78 17.38
CA ALA A 379 -2.38 -19.95 16.66
C ALA A 379 -1.57 -21.16 17.15
N PHE A 380 -1.54 -21.42 18.47
CA PHE A 380 -0.67 -22.43 19.06
C PHE A 380 -1.07 -23.89 18.77
N PRO A 381 -2.34 -24.32 18.95
CA PRO A 381 -2.76 -25.67 18.56
C PRO A 381 -2.67 -25.91 17.04
N ILE A 382 -2.94 -24.90 16.21
CA ILE A 382 -2.78 -25.00 14.74
C ILE A 382 -1.29 -25.16 14.39
N ALA A 383 -0.42 -24.33 14.97
CA ALA A 383 1.02 -24.38 14.75
C ALA A 383 1.65 -25.70 15.21
N ALA A 384 1.18 -26.27 16.31
CA ALA A 384 1.62 -27.57 16.79
C ALA A 384 1.25 -28.71 15.81
N ILE A 385 0.05 -28.70 15.23
CA ILE A 385 -0.33 -29.65 14.15
C ILE A 385 0.50 -29.44 12.88
N ILE A 386 0.70 -28.18 12.45
CA ILE A 386 1.57 -27.87 11.30
C ILE A 386 2.98 -28.45 11.53
N THR A 387 3.55 -28.26 12.71
CA THR A 387 4.91 -28.68 13.07
C THR A 387 5.06 -30.20 13.03
N GLU A 388 4.15 -30.94 13.67
CA GLU A 388 4.17 -32.41 13.70
C GLU A 388 3.97 -33.02 12.31
N LEU A 389 3.09 -32.45 11.50
CA LEU A 389 2.89 -32.91 10.11
C LEU A 389 4.04 -32.51 9.19
N TRP A 390 4.72 -31.37 9.41
CA TRP A 390 5.90 -30.97 8.64
C TRP A 390 7.07 -31.94 8.88
N LEU A 391 7.31 -32.32 10.13
CA LEU A 391 8.35 -33.29 10.51
C LEU A 391 8.18 -34.65 9.82
N GLU A 392 6.94 -35.11 9.63
CA GLU A 392 6.63 -36.39 9.00
C GLU A 392 6.50 -36.29 7.47
N PHE A 393 6.01 -35.16 6.96
CA PHE A 393 5.75 -34.91 5.54
C PHE A 393 6.44 -33.62 5.07
N PRO A 394 7.74 -33.64 4.70
CA PRO A 394 8.47 -32.43 4.33
C PRO A 394 7.86 -31.65 3.15
N VAL A 395 7.22 -32.33 2.19
CA VAL A 395 6.51 -31.72 1.06
C VAL A 395 5.29 -30.91 1.54
N PHE A 396 4.52 -31.42 2.51
CA PHE A 396 3.43 -30.67 3.14
C PHE A 396 3.95 -29.39 3.79
N GLY A 397 5.09 -29.46 4.49
CA GLY A 397 5.74 -28.30 5.09
C GLY A 397 6.18 -27.24 4.08
N ARG A 398 6.77 -27.66 2.96
CA ARG A 398 7.11 -26.76 1.84
C ARG A 398 5.86 -26.08 1.27
N LEU A 399 4.77 -26.82 1.09
CA LEU A 399 3.48 -26.25 0.65
C LEU A 399 2.89 -25.28 1.67
N VAL A 400 2.95 -25.58 2.98
CA VAL A 400 2.55 -24.64 4.05
C VAL A 400 3.32 -23.33 3.94
N LEU A 401 4.64 -23.40 3.79
CA LEU A 401 5.48 -22.21 3.65
C LEU A 401 5.19 -21.44 2.36
N ALA A 402 4.94 -22.14 1.25
CA ALA A 402 4.53 -21.52 -0.02
C ALA A 402 3.17 -20.80 0.09
N HIS A 403 2.19 -21.36 0.80
CA HIS A 403 0.92 -20.68 1.06
C HIS A 403 1.09 -19.48 2.01
N PHE A 404 1.90 -19.58 3.07
CA PHE A 404 2.22 -18.43 3.93
C PHE A 404 2.77 -17.26 3.11
N TYR A 405 3.74 -17.52 2.23
CA TYR A 405 4.37 -16.50 1.39
C TYR A 405 3.46 -15.99 0.26
N ARG A 406 2.53 -16.81 -0.26
CA ARG A 406 1.52 -16.35 -1.23
C ARG A 406 0.46 -15.46 -0.57
N GLN A 407 0.14 -15.73 0.68
CA GLN A 407 -0.95 -15.09 1.40
C GLN A 407 -0.52 -13.82 2.15
N CYS A 408 0.68 -13.83 2.74
CA CYS A 408 1.34 -12.68 3.34
C CYS A 408 2.77 -12.56 2.79
N PRO A 409 2.98 -11.84 1.66
CA PRO A 409 4.28 -11.75 1.01
C PRO A 409 5.40 -11.21 1.90
N TYR A 410 5.08 -10.36 2.88
CA TYR A 410 6.03 -9.81 3.85
C TYR A 410 6.59 -10.83 4.88
N LEU A 411 6.11 -12.08 4.86
CA LEU A 411 6.78 -13.20 5.52
C LEU A 411 8.02 -13.67 4.75
N VAL A 412 8.11 -13.33 3.47
CA VAL A 412 9.38 -13.15 2.78
C VAL A 412 9.82 -11.70 3.04
N PRO A 413 11.08 -11.45 3.44
CA PRO A 413 11.63 -10.10 3.51
C PRO A 413 11.92 -9.58 2.07
N TYR A 414 10.87 -9.42 1.27
CA TYR A 414 10.88 -8.94 -0.10
C TYR A 414 9.62 -8.12 -0.37
N TYR A 415 9.79 -6.86 -0.77
CA TYR A 415 8.71 -6.09 -1.38
C TYR A 415 8.73 -6.30 -2.89
N LEU A 416 7.75 -7.06 -3.41
CA LEU A 416 7.54 -7.18 -4.85
C LEU A 416 7.32 -5.77 -5.42
N PRO A 417 8.12 -5.31 -6.40
CA PRO A 417 7.81 -4.11 -7.16
C PRO A 417 6.67 -4.39 -8.15
N GLN A 418 5.91 -3.35 -8.51
CA GLN A 418 4.96 -3.45 -9.62
C GLN A 418 5.73 -3.61 -10.93
N GLN A 419 5.41 -4.66 -11.70
CA GLN A 419 6.07 -4.91 -12.98
C GLN A 419 5.54 -3.97 -14.07
N GLU A 420 6.37 -3.67 -15.07
CA GLU A 420 5.95 -2.86 -16.22
C GLU A 420 4.76 -3.54 -16.94
N GLY A 421 3.69 -2.78 -17.20
CA GLY A 421 2.45 -3.29 -17.76
C GLY A 421 1.53 -4.06 -16.77
N GLN A 422 1.94 -4.30 -15.52
CA GLN A 422 1.09 -4.95 -14.52
C GLN A 422 -0.03 -4.01 -14.07
N SER A 423 -1.28 -4.49 -14.11
CA SER A 423 -2.42 -3.73 -13.60
C SER A 423 -2.29 -3.48 -12.09
N ASN A 424 -2.84 -2.35 -11.60
CA ASN A 424 -2.87 -2.08 -10.16
C ASN A 424 -3.58 -3.21 -9.40
N GLU A 425 -4.67 -3.77 -9.96
CA GLU A 425 -5.40 -4.86 -9.32
C GLU A 425 -4.53 -6.12 -9.15
N ASP A 426 -3.77 -6.50 -10.18
CA ASP A 426 -2.90 -7.67 -10.11
C ASP A 426 -1.67 -7.43 -9.23
N TYR A 427 -1.20 -6.18 -9.15
CA TYR A 427 -0.17 -5.77 -8.21
C TYR A 427 -0.65 -5.86 -6.76
N TYR A 428 -1.80 -5.28 -6.41
CA TYR A 428 -2.38 -5.38 -5.06
C TYR A 428 -2.72 -6.84 -4.69
N LYS A 429 -3.22 -7.67 -5.63
CA LYS A 429 -3.36 -9.12 -5.43
C LYS A 429 -2.02 -9.81 -5.13
N SER A 430 -0.93 -9.41 -5.81
CA SER A 430 0.41 -9.95 -5.54
C SER A 430 0.96 -9.55 -4.16
N LEU A 431 0.48 -8.44 -3.59
CA LEU A 431 0.68 -8.04 -2.19
C LEU A 431 -0.30 -8.71 -1.21
N GLY A 432 -1.15 -9.63 -1.68
CA GLY A 432 -2.12 -10.37 -0.86
C GLY A 432 -3.42 -9.64 -0.55
N TYR A 433 -3.71 -8.47 -1.16
CA TYR A 433 -5.00 -7.78 -0.99
C TYR A 433 -6.12 -8.53 -1.74
N ARG A 434 -7.32 -8.51 -1.17
CA ARG A 434 -8.52 -9.04 -1.83
C ARG A 434 -9.22 -7.94 -2.64
N TYR A 435 -9.89 -8.35 -3.72
CA TYR A 435 -10.76 -7.48 -4.52
C TYR A 435 -12.19 -8.03 -4.49
N SER A 436 -13.15 -7.14 -4.23
CA SER A 436 -14.58 -7.45 -4.18
C SER A 436 -15.35 -6.42 -5.00
N GLY A 437 -16.00 -6.86 -6.08
CA GLY A 437 -16.75 -5.96 -6.97
C GLY A 437 -15.90 -4.84 -7.58
N GLY A 438 -14.66 -5.15 -7.98
CA GLY A 438 -13.70 -4.18 -8.52
C GLY A 438 -13.09 -3.21 -7.50
N LYS A 439 -13.42 -3.34 -6.20
CA LYS A 439 -12.84 -2.51 -5.13
C LYS A 439 -11.82 -3.30 -4.32
N VAL A 440 -10.68 -2.67 -4.04
CA VAL A 440 -9.65 -3.20 -3.14
C VAL A 440 -10.17 -3.24 -1.69
N GLU A 441 -9.73 -4.27 -0.96
CA GLU A 441 -9.95 -4.41 0.48
C GLU A 441 -9.41 -3.20 1.26
N GLN A 442 -10.16 -2.78 2.29
CA GLN A 442 -9.78 -1.64 3.13
C GLN A 442 -8.59 -1.97 4.02
N GLN A 443 -7.68 -1.00 4.18
CA GLN A 443 -6.42 -1.16 4.92
C GLN A 443 -6.57 -1.79 6.33
N PRO A 444 -7.56 -1.40 7.17
CA PRO A 444 -7.72 -2.03 8.49
C PRO A 444 -8.09 -3.51 8.41
N THR A 445 -8.92 -3.91 7.44
CA THR A 445 -9.33 -5.31 7.22
C THR A 445 -8.16 -6.13 6.72
N TYR A 446 -7.43 -5.61 5.73
CA TYR A 446 -6.20 -6.19 5.21
C TYR A 446 -5.17 -6.41 6.33
N LEU A 447 -4.87 -5.38 7.12
CA LEU A 447 -3.91 -5.48 8.23
C LEU A 447 -4.36 -6.48 9.30
N LYS A 448 -5.64 -6.49 9.70
CA LYS A 448 -6.15 -7.48 10.66
C LYS A 448 -5.93 -8.91 10.17
N ARG A 449 -6.15 -9.14 8.87
CA ARG A 449 -5.97 -10.42 8.20
C ARG A 449 -4.49 -10.82 8.15
N MET A 450 -3.61 -9.91 7.71
CA MET A 450 -2.15 -10.12 7.73
C MET A 450 -1.61 -10.39 9.15
N SER A 451 -2.06 -9.64 10.16
CA SER A 451 -1.69 -9.84 11.56
C SER A 451 -1.97 -11.26 12.06
N GLY A 452 -3.13 -11.85 11.68
CA GLY A 452 -3.45 -13.23 12.02
C GLY A 452 -2.54 -14.26 11.35
N VAL A 453 -2.17 -14.04 10.08
CA VAL A 453 -1.21 -14.90 9.34
C VAL A 453 0.20 -14.81 9.93
N VAL A 454 0.69 -13.60 10.22
CA VAL A 454 2.00 -13.37 10.87
C VAL A 454 2.05 -14.03 12.24
N ARG A 455 0.98 -13.92 13.03
CA ARG A 455 0.86 -14.54 14.35
C ARG A 455 0.91 -16.08 14.28
N LEU A 456 0.22 -16.68 13.30
CA LEU A 456 0.27 -18.13 13.08
C LEU A 456 1.67 -18.58 12.61
N TYR A 457 2.30 -17.85 11.69
CA TYR A 457 3.67 -18.13 11.24
C TYR A 457 4.69 -18.05 12.39
N ALA A 458 4.60 -17.01 13.23
CA ALA A 458 5.41 -16.87 14.43
C ALA A 458 5.15 -17.99 15.46
N ALA A 459 3.90 -18.48 15.57
CA ALA A 459 3.57 -19.63 16.42
C ALA A 459 4.18 -20.94 15.90
N VAL A 460 4.26 -21.14 14.58
CA VAL A 460 4.98 -22.28 13.96
C VAL A 460 6.47 -22.20 14.29
N LEU A 461 7.10 -21.04 14.11
CA LEU A 461 8.53 -20.83 14.40
C LEU A 461 8.97 -21.17 15.85
N ILE A 462 8.05 -21.08 16.82
CA ILE A 462 8.31 -21.34 18.25
C ILE A 462 7.64 -22.61 18.79
N SER A 463 6.98 -23.39 17.93
CA SER A 463 6.34 -24.63 18.35
C SER A 463 7.39 -25.66 18.73
N LEU A 464 7.14 -26.39 19.82
CA LEU A 464 8.05 -27.45 20.27
C LEU A 464 7.58 -28.79 19.68
N PRO A 465 8.44 -29.50 18.91
CA PRO A 465 8.17 -30.86 18.49
C PRO A 465 7.92 -31.78 19.69
N ARG A 466 6.99 -32.73 19.57
CA ARG A 466 6.67 -33.70 20.63
C ARG A 466 7.81 -34.65 20.94
N ARG A 467 8.56 -35.01 19.91
CA ARG A 467 9.78 -35.82 19.98
C ARG A 467 10.97 -34.88 20.01
N ASN A 468 12.08 -35.28 20.62
CA ASN A 468 13.31 -34.48 20.64
C ASN A 468 14.01 -34.49 19.26
N GLN A 469 13.36 -33.87 18.28
CA GLN A 469 13.76 -33.75 16.87
C GLN A 469 14.01 -32.28 16.54
N ARG A 470 14.92 -32.01 15.59
CA ARG A 470 15.17 -30.64 15.12
C ARG A 470 13.92 -30.09 14.45
N HIS A 471 13.43 -28.94 14.92
CA HIS A 471 12.29 -28.26 14.33
C HIS A 471 12.59 -27.87 12.86
N PRO A 472 11.70 -28.16 11.89
CA PRO A 472 12.02 -28.03 10.47
C PRO A 472 12.10 -26.57 9.99
N HIS A 473 11.48 -25.65 10.72
CA HIS A 473 11.42 -24.22 10.42
C HIS A 473 11.44 -23.43 11.74
N GLY A 474 12.51 -23.57 12.54
CA GLY A 474 12.56 -23.16 13.95
C GLY A 474 13.06 -21.73 14.22
N LEU A 475 13.52 -21.47 15.46
CA LEU A 475 14.01 -20.15 15.89
C LEU A 475 15.15 -19.59 15.00
N GLU A 476 15.97 -20.45 14.40
CA GLU A 476 16.98 -20.05 13.39
C GLU A 476 16.34 -19.34 12.17
N HIS A 477 15.16 -19.80 11.72
CA HIS A 477 14.39 -19.16 10.66
C HIS A 477 13.69 -17.90 11.18
N ALA A 478 13.32 -17.84 12.46
CA ALA A 478 12.78 -16.64 13.11
C ALA A 478 13.82 -15.51 13.17
N TRP A 479 15.07 -15.85 13.53
CA TRP A 479 16.20 -14.93 13.51
C TRP A 479 16.51 -14.44 12.10
N ARG A 480 16.63 -15.37 11.13
CA ARG A 480 16.87 -15.03 9.72
C ARG A 480 15.81 -14.08 9.17
N TYR A 481 14.53 -14.40 9.42
CA TYR A 481 13.40 -13.57 9.01
C TYR A 481 13.47 -12.16 9.60
N LEU A 482 13.60 -12.03 10.92
CA LEU A 482 13.55 -10.73 11.58
C LEU A 482 14.79 -9.87 11.24
N ALA A 483 15.98 -10.47 11.16
CA ALA A 483 17.18 -9.77 10.71
C ALA A 483 17.05 -9.26 9.27
N ALA A 484 16.51 -10.08 8.36
CA ALA A 484 16.30 -9.68 6.97
C ALA A 484 15.19 -8.62 6.83
N LEU A 485 14.10 -8.70 7.62
CA LEU A 485 13.05 -7.67 7.67
C LEU A 485 13.60 -6.31 8.14
N LEU A 486 14.52 -6.28 9.11
CA LEU A 486 15.11 -5.05 9.64
C LEU A 486 16.21 -4.45 8.75
N ASN A 487 16.73 -5.22 7.79
CA ASN A 487 17.63 -4.72 6.75
C ASN A 487 16.87 -4.04 5.59
N LEU A 488 15.54 -4.16 5.54
CA LEU A 488 14.70 -3.46 4.56
C LEU A 488 14.41 -2.02 5.02
N SER A 489 14.13 -1.12 4.07
CA SER A 489 13.42 0.12 4.42
C SER A 489 11.97 -0.21 4.78
N PRO A 490 11.43 0.23 5.94
CA PRO A 490 10.08 -0.13 6.34
C PRO A 490 9.02 0.40 5.36
N ARG A 491 7.94 -0.37 5.19
CA ARG A 491 6.67 0.07 4.60
C ARG A 491 5.71 0.50 5.69
N ASN A 492 5.36 1.79 5.70
CA ASN A 492 4.22 2.43 6.37
C ASN A 492 3.68 1.71 7.64
N ASP A 493 2.35 1.55 7.74
CA ASP A 493 1.64 0.88 8.83
C ASP A 493 1.76 -0.65 8.79
N ILE A 494 2.07 -1.22 7.63
CA ILE A 494 2.24 -2.66 7.39
C ILE A 494 3.42 -3.22 8.21
N THR A 495 4.58 -2.58 8.17
CA THR A 495 5.77 -3.07 8.88
C THR A 495 5.60 -3.00 10.39
N ALA A 496 4.91 -1.96 10.88
CA ALA A 496 4.54 -1.85 12.28
C ALA A 496 3.60 -2.99 12.72
N ALA A 497 2.58 -3.30 11.90
CA ALA A 497 1.65 -4.40 12.15
C ALA A 497 2.34 -5.77 12.16
N ILE A 498 3.31 -6.00 11.27
CA ILE A 498 4.08 -7.25 11.22
C ILE A 498 4.98 -7.38 12.45
N LEU A 499 5.76 -6.35 12.77
CA LEU A 499 6.71 -6.39 13.88
C LEU A 499 6.02 -6.62 15.22
N VAL A 500 4.92 -5.92 15.53
CA VAL A 500 4.24 -6.08 16.82
C VAL A 500 3.69 -7.51 16.98
N GLU A 501 3.09 -8.08 15.94
CA GLU A 501 2.52 -9.43 16.00
C GLU A 501 3.61 -10.52 16.06
N PHE A 502 4.69 -10.36 15.28
CA PHE A 502 5.82 -11.27 15.30
C PHE A 502 6.55 -11.27 16.64
N LEU A 503 6.86 -10.08 17.19
CA LEU A 503 7.54 -9.94 18.48
C LEU A 503 6.66 -10.37 19.65
N THR A 504 5.34 -10.13 19.60
CA THR A 504 4.39 -10.59 20.63
C THR A 504 4.42 -12.11 20.78
N VAL A 505 4.56 -12.85 19.68
CA VAL A 505 4.64 -14.33 19.71
C VAL A 505 6.07 -14.82 19.92
N ALA A 506 6.97 -14.50 19.00
CA ALA A 506 8.30 -15.10 18.96
C ALA A 506 9.32 -14.44 19.92
N GLY A 507 9.08 -13.20 20.35
CA GLY A 507 10.08 -12.39 21.05
C GLY A 507 10.56 -12.99 22.38
N SER A 508 9.67 -13.62 23.15
CA SER A 508 10.08 -14.29 24.40
C SER A 508 10.95 -15.52 24.15
N ALA A 509 10.67 -16.30 23.11
CA ALA A 509 11.46 -17.47 22.73
C ALA A 509 12.82 -17.06 22.14
N MET A 510 12.84 -16.06 21.26
CA MET A 510 14.08 -15.51 20.69
C MET A 510 14.97 -14.85 21.77
N SER A 511 14.38 -14.21 22.78
CA SER A 511 15.13 -13.66 23.92
C SER A 511 15.83 -14.76 24.73
N LYS A 512 15.15 -15.90 24.97
CA LYS A 512 15.72 -17.05 25.67
C LYS A 512 16.84 -17.72 24.88
N GLU A 513 16.67 -17.89 23.58
CA GLU A 513 17.63 -18.57 22.70
C GLU A 513 18.88 -17.74 22.41
N TYR A 514 18.71 -16.45 22.09
CA TYR A 514 19.79 -15.59 21.57
C TYR A 514 20.28 -14.52 22.57
N GLY A 515 19.60 -14.36 23.71
CA GLY A 515 19.97 -13.46 24.80
C GLY A 515 20.43 -12.07 24.33
N ARG A 516 21.70 -11.75 24.60
CA ARG A 516 22.31 -10.44 24.28
C ARG A 516 22.26 -10.08 22.79
N GLN A 517 22.24 -11.04 21.86
CA GLN A 517 22.16 -10.71 20.43
C GLN A 517 20.74 -10.26 20.05
N PHE A 518 19.71 -10.89 20.61
CA PHE A 518 18.32 -10.43 20.43
C PHE A 518 18.08 -9.07 21.12
N GLN A 519 18.68 -8.83 22.28
CA GLN A 519 18.63 -7.52 22.94
C GLN A 519 19.20 -6.39 22.06
N LYS A 520 20.29 -6.63 21.29
CA LYS A 520 20.79 -5.65 20.31
C LYS A 520 19.79 -5.38 19.20
N MET A 521 19.11 -6.42 18.71
CA MET A 521 18.11 -6.29 17.65
C MET A 521 16.87 -5.53 18.14
N LEU A 522 16.42 -5.78 19.37
CA LEU A 522 15.39 -4.95 20.02
C LEU A 522 15.85 -3.50 20.23
N HIS A 523 17.11 -3.27 20.61
CA HIS A 523 17.66 -1.93 20.74
C HIS A 523 17.60 -1.17 19.40
N LEU A 524 18.07 -1.78 18.31
CA LEU A 524 17.97 -1.23 16.94
C LEU A 524 16.52 -0.92 16.55
N ILE A 525 15.58 -1.81 16.89
CA ILE A 525 14.15 -1.58 16.65
C ILE A 525 13.67 -0.33 17.40
N CYS A 526 13.99 -0.20 18.70
CA CYS A 526 13.55 0.91 19.54
C CYS A 526 14.19 2.27 19.17
N THR A 527 15.48 2.30 18.82
CA THR A 527 16.22 3.56 18.59
C THR A 527 16.09 4.07 17.16
N GLU A 528 16.29 3.19 16.18
CA GLU A 528 16.47 3.56 14.78
C GLU A 528 15.27 3.13 13.93
N TYR A 529 14.92 1.84 13.94
CA TYR A 529 13.94 1.30 12.99
C TYR A 529 12.53 1.83 13.23
N PHE A 530 12.12 2.00 14.49
CA PHE A 530 10.85 2.63 14.83
C PHE A 530 10.77 4.09 14.35
N THR A 531 11.88 4.83 14.42
CA THR A 531 11.97 6.18 13.83
C THR A 531 11.83 6.14 12.31
N MET A 532 12.43 5.16 11.63
CA MET A 532 12.26 4.95 10.18
C MET A 532 10.78 4.67 9.84
N ILE A 533 10.10 3.79 10.57
CA ILE A 533 8.66 3.51 10.43
C ILE A 533 7.83 4.79 10.56
N ARG A 534 8.09 5.63 11.58
CA ARG A 534 7.36 6.89 11.77
C ARG A 534 7.57 7.88 10.61
N ASN A 535 8.76 7.89 10.00
CA ASN A 535 9.06 8.81 8.90
C ASN A 535 8.37 8.41 7.59
N VAL A 536 8.22 7.11 7.32
CA VAL A 536 7.55 6.59 6.10
C VAL A 536 6.03 6.47 6.23
N THR A 537 5.48 6.65 7.43
CA THR A 537 4.04 6.49 7.68
C THR A 537 3.33 7.85 7.72
N PRO A 538 2.36 8.12 6.84
CA PRO A 538 1.66 9.40 6.85
C PRO A 538 0.95 9.70 8.17
N LYS A 539 1.03 10.95 8.63
CA LYS A 539 0.27 11.45 9.77
C LYS A 539 -1.23 11.26 9.49
N GLY A 540 -1.97 10.77 10.48
CA GLY A 540 -3.39 10.41 10.33
C GLY A 540 -3.64 9.00 9.77
N SER A 541 -2.72 8.40 9.00
CA SER A 541 -2.91 7.06 8.42
C SER A 541 -2.30 5.91 9.23
N GLY A 542 -1.26 6.17 10.03
CA GLY A 542 -0.51 5.13 10.77
C GLY A 542 -1.05 4.73 12.15
N GLY A 543 -2.09 5.39 12.65
CA GLY A 543 -2.34 5.52 14.09
C GLY A 543 -2.54 4.22 14.87
N GLY A 544 -3.08 3.16 14.26
CA GLY A 544 -3.32 1.89 14.96
C GLY A 544 -2.05 1.04 15.15
N PRO A 545 -1.42 0.54 14.07
CA PRO A 545 -0.27 -0.35 14.18
C PRO A 545 0.99 0.32 14.76
N VAL A 546 1.26 1.57 14.41
CA VAL A 546 2.46 2.28 14.88
C VAL A 546 2.40 2.53 16.39
N THR A 547 1.25 2.95 16.91
CA THR A 547 1.04 3.15 18.36
C THR A 547 1.12 1.83 19.11
N ARG A 548 0.50 0.75 18.61
CA ARG A 548 0.62 -0.59 19.23
C ARG A 548 2.07 -1.09 19.29
N LEU A 549 2.89 -0.79 18.27
CA LEU A 549 4.32 -1.08 18.31
C LEU A 549 5.05 -0.20 19.34
N GLU A 550 4.74 1.09 19.42
CA GLU A 550 5.31 2.01 20.43
C GLU A 550 5.02 1.53 21.86
N GLU A 551 3.76 1.18 22.14
CA GLU A 551 3.29 0.63 23.41
C GLU A 551 3.99 -0.70 23.74
N PHE A 552 4.04 -1.64 22.79
CA PHE A 552 4.69 -2.93 22.97
C PHE A 552 6.19 -2.80 23.29
N LEU A 553 6.90 -1.94 22.55
CA LEU A 553 8.33 -1.69 22.79
C LEU A 553 8.55 -1.01 24.14
N HIS A 554 7.68 -0.06 24.51
CA HIS A 554 7.76 0.63 25.80
C HIS A 554 7.49 -0.32 26.98
N GLU A 555 6.46 -1.17 26.90
CA GLU A 555 6.20 -2.21 27.89
C GLU A 555 7.36 -3.21 28.01
N SER A 556 7.93 -3.62 26.88
CA SER A 556 9.07 -4.55 26.85
C SER A 556 10.31 -3.97 27.55
N ILE A 557 10.53 -2.66 27.45
CA ILE A 557 11.58 -1.95 28.19
C ILE A 557 11.24 -1.86 29.68
N ILE A 558 10.02 -1.46 30.05
CA ILE A 558 9.59 -1.33 31.46
C ILE A 558 9.65 -2.68 32.21
N LYS A 559 9.21 -3.76 31.56
CA LYS A 559 9.19 -5.12 32.13
C LYS A 559 10.56 -5.82 32.05
N GLY A 560 11.54 -5.21 31.39
CA GLY A 560 12.87 -5.77 31.18
C GLY A 560 12.96 -6.96 30.22
N GLY A 561 11.91 -7.22 29.44
CA GLY A 561 11.87 -8.31 28.49
C GLY A 561 10.47 -8.53 27.91
N ILE A 562 10.40 -9.43 26.93
CA ILE A 562 9.14 -9.83 26.29
C ILE A 562 8.57 -11.04 27.03
N SER A 563 7.37 -10.88 27.60
CA SER A 563 6.63 -11.95 28.25
C SER A 563 6.26 -13.08 27.27
N PRO A 564 6.15 -14.35 27.72
CA PRO A 564 5.66 -15.43 26.86
C PRO A 564 4.25 -15.12 26.32
N PRO A 565 3.94 -15.49 25.06
CA PRO A 565 2.64 -15.18 24.49
C PRO A 565 1.51 -15.94 25.19
N ALA A 566 0.40 -15.24 25.44
CA ALA A 566 -0.79 -15.82 26.05
C ALA A 566 -1.38 -16.93 25.16
N GLY A 567 -1.57 -18.12 25.72
CA GLY A 567 -2.09 -19.29 25.00
C GLY A 567 -1.02 -20.25 24.46
N GLN A 568 0.27 -19.97 24.65
CA GLN A 568 1.32 -20.93 24.30
C GLN A 568 1.10 -22.27 25.01
N LEU A 569 1.07 -23.37 24.24
CA LEU A 569 0.89 -24.71 24.79
C LEU A 569 2.06 -25.07 25.71
N SER A 570 1.77 -25.70 26.84
CA SER A 570 2.82 -26.18 27.75
C SER A 570 3.57 -27.37 27.11
N PRO A 571 4.84 -27.63 27.49
CA PRO A 571 5.58 -28.80 27.00
C PRO A 571 4.93 -30.16 27.36
N ARG A 572 3.97 -30.17 28.29
CA ARG A 572 3.19 -31.34 28.72
C ARG A 572 1.72 -31.26 28.28
N PHE A 573 1.40 -30.48 27.26
CA PHE A 573 0.02 -30.34 26.77
C PHE A 573 -0.49 -31.59 26.05
N TRP A 574 0.41 -32.32 25.37
CA TRP A 574 0.14 -33.52 24.58
C TRP A 574 -0.11 -34.78 25.41
#